data_AF-A0A5C3P3T4-F1
#
_entry.id   AF-A0A5C3P3T4-F1
#
_cell.length_a   1.000
_cell.length_b   1.000
_cell.length_c   1.000
_cell.angle_alpha   90.00
_cell.angle_beta   90.00
_cell.angle_gamma   90.00
#
_symmetry.space_group_name_H-M   'P 1'
#
loop_
_entity.id
_entity.type
_entity.pdbx_description
1 polymer ?
#
loop_
_entity_poly.entity_id
_entity_poly.type
_entity_poly.pdbx_seq_one_letter_code
_entity_poly.pdbx_strand_id
1 'polypeptide(L)'
;MPLDVLAERFPVSSEDPWTLRRAASTHHMAHLGRPLFAAMYNRGSLEFQRQVVAYALRRLLGLHQGEGPWNKVLSDVQKLALIAVRLPFGFRACSLTPVEDEWTLVSAHLRLLLHADVGFAGAVTASASEPLLAEASCSYSIFHRWHGGKAASGPVGRFDVYGVLAEQVWRMQVDVGMRGEMLGAMITLDARDRAASLYTGRTVRSMDLGEDGAGRLTAVVEFLRALIPEEYHESCLDGLPAAHLEDEENTMLRNAFAEGWTYFNHYVKVVSFEAVSQEMLLLALTRGAAFVCADGQDEFDLVIPVLMGDKLEKSKVTAIFIRVNTSSRFVRKLHAPLFACIDPRGGERPFFPKGVEKPPPIIRMVFALAAPSEQSSVSVRKQPKRSESRPPKKPGFTAYDLWFSGASRKSFGVIQRGDEERSIETILSVMRRGRDVVSSDYDAQWVGATIRQMQPLASVEADYKENWVDYGPDDGGSARAKDREGEEGSDSEDEDEDEDEEDSGSEDGDEQDR
;
A
#
# COMPACT_ATOMS: atom_id res chain seq x y z
N MET A 1 3.58 19.21 -12.55
CA MET A 1 2.31 19.04 -13.31
C MET A 1 1.39 18.24 -12.42
N PRO A 2 0.35 18.85 -11.82
CA PRO A 2 -0.53 18.16 -10.88
C PRO A 2 -1.12 16.90 -11.50
N LEU A 3 -1.22 15.84 -10.70
CA LEU A 3 -1.87 14.59 -11.10
C LEU A 3 -3.39 14.70 -10.94
N ASP A 4 -4.11 13.83 -11.64
CA ASP A 4 -5.55 13.63 -11.53
C ASP A 4 -6.43 14.85 -11.93
N VAL A 5 -5.88 15.88 -12.57
CA VAL A 5 -6.66 17.08 -12.97
C VAL A 5 -7.77 16.83 -14.00
N LEU A 6 -7.73 15.67 -14.67
CA LEU A 6 -8.77 15.23 -15.60
C LEU A 6 -9.55 14.01 -15.05
N ALA A 7 -9.35 13.67 -13.78
CA ALA A 7 -10.05 12.56 -13.15
C ALA A 7 -11.55 12.86 -13.01
N GLU A 8 -12.36 11.83 -13.25
CA GLU A 8 -13.73 11.85 -12.77
C GLU A 8 -13.71 11.80 -11.24
N ARG A 9 -14.39 12.74 -10.60
CA ARG A 9 -14.41 12.82 -9.14
C ARG A 9 -15.21 11.65 -8.56
N PHE A 10 -14.61 10.95 -7.61
CA PHE A 10 -15.27 9.88 -6.89
C PHE A 10 -16.14 10.45 -5.76
N PRO A 11 -17.46 10.22 -5.76
CA PRO A 11 -18.33 10.66 -4.69
C PRO A 11 -18.20 9.69 -3.50
N VAL A 12 -17.65 10.16 -2.38
CA VAL A 12 -17.47 9.34 -1.17
C VAL A 12 -18.81 8.84 -0.61
N SER A 13 -19.86 9.66 -0.78
CA SER A 13 -21.24 9.35 -0.45
C SER A 13 -22.14 9.66 -1.65
N SER A 14 -22.98 8.71 -2.04
CA SER A 14 -23.90 8.83 -3.17
C SER A 14 -25.09 7.88 -2.99
N GLU A 15 -26.29 8.29 -3.44
CA GLU A 15 -27.46 7.42 -3.51
C GLU A 15 -27.27 6.28 -4.55
N ASP A 16 -26.44 6.52 -5.56
CA ASP A 16 -25.99 5.53 -6.53
C ASP A 16 -24.47 5.37 -6.44
N PRO A 17 -23.98 4.53 -5.51
CA PRO A 17 -22.54 4.34 -5.30
C PRO A 17 -21.93 3.61 -6.50
N TRP A 18 -20.71 3.98 -6.85
CA TRP A 18 -19.98 3.31 -7.92
C TRP A 18 -19.78 1.82 -7.63
N THR A 19 -19.67 1.03 -8.69
CA THR A 19 -19.24 -0.37 -8.58
C THR A 19 -17.71 -0.46 -8.56
N LEU A 20 -17.19 -1.55 -7.98
CA LEU A 20 -15.77 -1.83 -8.02
C LEU A 20 -15.29 -2.07 -9.46
N ARG A 21 -16.18 -2.62 -10.31
CA ARG A 21 -15.93 -2.79 -11.75
C ARG A 21 -15.72 -1.46 -12.48
N ARG A 22 -16.52 -0.44 -12.17
CA ARG A 22 -16.36 0.90 -12.73
C ARG A 22 -15.05 1.54 -12.28
N ALA A 23 -14.71 1.42 -11.00
CA ALA A 23 -13.42 1.87 -10.47
C ALA A 23 -12.23 1.20 -11.17
N ALA A 24 -12.31 -0.11 -11.43
CA ALA A 24 -11.27 -0.84 -12.15
C ALA A 24 -11.31 -0.69 -13.68
N SER A 25 -12.16 0.19 -14.21
CA SER A 25 -12.35 0.34 -15.66
C SER A 25 -11.17 1.02 -16.34
N THR A 26 -10.98 0.72 -17.63
CA THR A 26 -9.97 1.36 -18.48
C THR A 26 -10.21 2.87 -18.55
N HIS A 27 -11.47 3.28 -18.65
CA HIS A 27 -11.84 4.70 -18.63
C HIS A 27 -11.36 5.38 -17.35
N HIS A 28 -11.70 4.84 -16.17
CA HIS A 28 -11.35 5.49 -14.90
C HIS A 28 -9.83 5.57 -14.71
N MET A 29 -9.11 4.44 -14.89
CA MET A 29 -7.65 4.42 -14.73
C MET A 29 -6.93 5.37 -15.69
N ALA A 30 -7.41 5.54 -16.93
CA ALA A 30 -6.78 6.44 -17.91
C ALA A 30 -6.87 7.92 -17.51
N HIS A 31 -7.85 8.26 -16.66
CA HIS A 31 -8.07 9.60 -16.14
C HIS A 31 -7.36 9.88 -14.81
N LEU A 32 -6.85 8.84 -14.15
CA LEU A 32 -6.01 8.96 -12.96
C LEU A 32 -4.52 9.03 -13.33
N GLY A 33 -3.79 9.89 -12.64
CA GLY A 33 -2.37 10.12 -12.81
C GLY A 33 -2.08 11.27 -13.77
N ARG A 34 -1.17 11.04 -14.72
CA ARG A 34 -0.72 12.09 -15.63
C ARG A 34 -1.82 12.51 -16.63
N PRO A 35 -2.01 13.83 -16.87
CA PRO A 35 -3.00 14.32 -17.83
C PRO A 35 -2.79 13.83 -19.27
N LEU A 36 -1.56 13.43 -19.61
CA LEU A 36 -1.19 12.87 -20.92
C LEU A 36 -2.13 11.73 -21.33
N PHE A 37 -2.35 10.75 -20.45
CA PHE A 37 -3.13 9.55 -20.80
C PHE A 37 -4.60 9.88 -20.99
N ALA A 38 -5.17 10.68 -20.09
CA ALA A 38 -6.56 11.14 -20.17
C ALA A 38 -6.82 11.92 -21.47
N ALA A 39 -5.97 12.89 -21.80
CA ALA A 39 -6.09 13.69 -23.00
C ALA A 39 -6.00 12.84 -24.28
N MET A 40 -5.07 11.89 -24.32
CA MET A 40 -4.92 10.96 -25.45
C MET A 40 -6.11 9.99 -25.54
N TYR A 41 -6.62 9.50 -24.40
CA TYR A 41 -7.77 8.61 -24.36
C TYR A 41 -9.04 9.28 -24.90
N ASN A 42 -9.29 10.53 -24.47
CA ASN A 42 -10.47 11.30 -24.89
C ASN A 42 -10.46 11.74 -26.35
N ARG A 43 -9.26 11.97 -26.92
CA ARG A 43 -9.10 12.32 -28.33
C ARG A 43 -8.87 11.11 -29.24
N GLY A 44 -8.53 9.95 -28.66
CA GLY A 44 -8.19 8.74 -29.38
C GLY A 44 -9.40 8.05 -30.00
N SER A 45 -9.16 7.21 -30.99
CA SER A 45 -10.18 6.30 -31.51
C SER A 45 -10.53 5.22 -30.49
N LEU A 46 -11.66 4.54 -30.65
CA LEU A 46 -12.03 3.39 -29.81
C LEU A 46 -10.95 2.30 -29.81
N GLU A 47 -10.24 2.13 -30.93
CA GLU A 47 -9.10 1.22 -31.02
C GLU A 47 -7.95 1.67 -30.11
N PHE A 48 -7.60 2.97 -30.12
CA PHE A 48 -6.59 3.50 -29.22
C PHE A 48 -7.01 3.33 -27.76
N GLN A 49 -8.26 3.66 -27.42
CA GLN A 49 -8.79 3.50 -26.06
C GLN A 49 -8.68 2.07 -25.56
N ARG A 50 -8.95 1.07 -26.41
CA ARG A 50 -8.74 -0.36 -26.10
C ARG A 50 -7.27 -0.75 -25.95
N GLN A 51 -6.36 -0.03 -26.61
CA GLN A 51 -4.91 -0.26 -26.57
C GLN A 51 -4.18 0.65 -25.59
N VAL A 52 -4.87 1.50 -24.82
CA VAL A 52 -4.24 2.52 -23.97
C VAL A 52 -3.29 1.91 -22.93
N VAL A 53 -3.60 0.73 -22.39
CA VAL A 53 -2.72 -0.02 -21.48
C VAL A 53 -1.44 -0.46 -22.18
N ALA A 54 -1.54 -0.97 -23.42
CA ALA A 54 -0.36 -1.34 -24.21
C ALA A 54 0.46 -0.10 -24.61
N TYR A 55 -0.21 1.03 -24.89
CA TYR A 55 0.46 2.30 -25.14
C TYR A 55 1.22 2.79 -23.89
N ALA A 56 0.57 2.76 -22.72
CA ALA A 56 1.20 3.06 -21.43
C ALA A 56 2.43 2.19 -21.16
N LEU A 57 2.35 0.89 -21.44
CA LEU A 57 3.49 -0.03 -21.33
C LEU A 57 4.66 0.39 -22.23
N ARG A 58 4.38 0.76 -23.49
CA ARG A 58 5.42 1.24 -24.42
C ARG A 58 6.10 2.50 -23.92
N ARG A 59 5.33 3.44 -23.36
CA ARG A 59 5.87 4.68 -22.78
C ARG A 59 6.69 4.40 -21.53
N LEU A 60 6.23 3.50 -20.68
CA LEU A 60 6.95 3.05 -19.48
C LEU A 60 8.28 2.37 -19.84
N LEU A 61 8.33 1.62 -20.94
CA LEU A 61 9.54 0.94 -21.41
C LEU A 61 10.43 1.81 -22.32
N GLY A 62 10.06 3.07 -22.58
CA GLY A 62 10.82 3.96 -23.45
C GLY A 62 10.91 3.49 -24.91
N LEU A 63 9.91 2.76 -25.41
CA LEU A 63 9.95 2.14 -26.74
C LEU A 63 9.58 3.11 -27.86
N HIS A 64 10.31 3.04 -28.98
CA HIS A 64 9.99 3.80 -30.19
C HIS A 64 8.75 3.27 -30.91
N GLN A 65 8.22 4.05 -31.86
CA GLN A 65 7.08 3.66 -32.69
C GLN A 65 7.43 2.42 -33.53
N GLY A 66 6.52 1.46 -33.60
CA GLY A 66 6.75 0.17 -34.28
C GLY A 66 7.33 -0.95 -33.40
N GLU A 67 7.98 -0.64 -32.27
CA GLU A 67 8.46 -1.67 -31.35
C GLU A 67 7.32 -2.29 -30.52
N GLY A 68 7.26 -3.63 -30.46
CA GLY A 68 6.28 -4.37 -29.65
C GLY A 68 6.85 -4.73 -28.28
N PRO A 69 6.14 -4.44 -27.17
CA PRO A 69 6.67 -4.68 -25.83
C PRO A 69 6.75 -6.17 -25.44
N TRP A 70 5.88 -7.02 -25.99
CA TRP A 70 5.65 -8.39 -25.51
C TRP A 70 6.71 -9.44 -25.90
N ASN A 71 7.48 -9.21 -26.97
CA ASN A 71 8.48 -10.15 -27.45
C ASN A 71 9.92 -9.62 -27.29
N LYS A 72 10.09 -8.52 -26.54
CA LYS A 72 11.36 -7.84 -26.36
C LYS A 72 12.10 -8.36 -25.13
N VAL A 73 13.39 -8.61 -25.27
CA VAL A 73 14.28 -8.80 -24.12
C VAL A 73 14.50 -7.43 -23.49
N LEU A 74 14.03 -7.26 -22.26
CA LEU A 74 14.16 -5.99 -21.54
C LEU A 74 15.56 -5.80 -20.97
N SER A 75 16.05 -4.56 -21.02
CA SER A 75 17.21 -4.12 -20.25
C SER A 75 16.91 -4.09 -18.75
N ASP A 76 17.94 -4.01 -17.91
CA ASP A 76 17.74 -4.02 -16.46
C ASP A 76 17.01 -2.75 -15.97
N VAL A 77 17.27 -1.59 -16.58
CA VAL A 77 16.51 -0.36 -16.29
C VAL A 77 15.03 -0.45 -16.73
N GLN A 78 14.74 -1.16 -17.82
CA GLN A 78 13.36 -1.43 -18.26
C GLN A 78 12.63 -2.36 -17.29
N LYS A 79 13.30 -3.41 -16.82
CA LYS A 79 12.78 -4.30 -15.77
C LYS A 79 12.53 -3.54 -14.47
N LEU A 80 13.45 -2.66 -14.10
CA LEU A 80 13.34 -1.79 -12.93
C LEU A 80 12.15 -0.83 -13.07
N ALA A 81 11.94 -0.23 -14.24
CA ALA A 81 10.80 0.65 -14.50
C ALA A 81 9.44 -0.04 -14.25
N LEU A 82 9.31 -1.30 -14.67
CA LEU A 82 8.11 -2.10 -14.43
C LEU A 82 7.84 -2.29 -12.94
N ILE A 83 8.89 -2.55 -12.14
CA ILE A 83 8.75 -2.76 -10.69
C ILE A 83 8.54 -1.43 -9.97
N ALA A 84 9.23 -0.37 -10.40
CA ALA A 84 9.19 0.95 -9.79
C ALA A 84 7.80 1.58 -9.79
N VAL A 85 6.98 1.36 -10.83
CA VAL A 85 5.60 1.88 -10.85
C VAL A 85 4.64 1.09 -9.97
N ARG A 86 5.06 -0.08 -9.46
CA ARG A 86 4.23 -0.96 -8.63
C ARG A 86 4.62 -0.97 -7.16
N LEU A 87 5.87 -0.62 -6.84
CA LEU A 87 6.40 -0.59 -5.48
C LEU A 87 6.87 0.82 -5.12
N PRO A 88 6.50 1.34 -3.94
CA PRO A 88 6.83 2.71 -3.53
C PRO A 88 8.22 2.74 -2.89
N PHE A 89 9.27 2.62 -3.70
CA PHE A 89 10.66 2.74 -3.23
C PHE A 89 11.35 4.01 -3.72
N GLY A 90 12.18 4.56 -2.83
CA GLY A 90 13.10 5.66 -3.10
C GLY A 90 14.51 5.16 -3.42
N PHE A 91 15.29 5.99 -4.08
CA PHE A 91 16.72 5.80 -4.23
C PHE A 91 17.48 6.50 -3.08
N ARG A 92 18.67 6.01 -2.75
CA ARG A 92 19.49 6.60 -1.69
C ARG A 92 20.12 7.92 -2.15
N ALA A 93 19.86 8.99 -1.40
CA ALA A 93 20.38 10.35 -1.67
C ALA A 93 21.93 10.47 -1.55
N CYS A 94 22.60 9.53 -0.86
CA CYS A 94 24.04 9.61 -0.54
C CYS A 94 24.89 8.55 -1.26
N SER A 95 24.60 8.21 -2.51
CA SER A 95 25.54 7.40 -3.30
C SER A 95 26.62 8.30 -3.90
N LEU A 96 27.89 8.00 -3.62
CA LEU A 96 29.06 8.69 -4.23
C LEU A 96 29.19 8.45 -5.74
N THR A 97 28.37 7.55 -6.29
CA THR A 97 28.25 7.29 -7.73
C THR A 97 26.92 7.86 -8.24
N PRO A 98 26.91 8.64 -9.34
CA PRO A 98 25.68 9.06 -10.00
C PRO A 98 24.80 7.83 -10.25
N VAL A 99 23.55 7.86 -9.79
CA VAL A 99 22.59 6.78 -10.03
C VAL A 99 22.09 6.93 -11.46
N GLU A 100 22.92 6.55 -12.45
CA GLU A 100 22.58 6.61 -13.88
C GLU A 100 21.22 5.96 -14.16
N ASP A 101 20.89 4.88 -13.41
CA ASP A 101 19.60 4.19 -13.50
C ASP A 101 18.42 5.08 -13.05
N GLU A 102 18.55 5.85 -11.95
CA GLU A 102 17.49 6.73 -11.45
C GLU A 102 17.20 7.87 -12.43
N TRP A 103 18.25 8.49 -12.96
CA TRP A 103 18.11 9.52 -13.98
C TRP A 103 17.54 8.97 -15.29
N THR A 104 17.96 7.77 -15.68
CA THR A 104 17.39 7.08 -16.86
C THR A 104 15.90 6.79 -16.65
N LEU A 105 15.49 6.40 -15.43
CA LEU A 105 14.08 6.20 -15.11
C LEU A 105 13.28 7.49 -15.26
N VAL A 106 13.84 8.63 -14.84
CA VAL A 106 13.21 9.95 -15.00
C VAL A 106 13.13 10.34 -16.48
N SER A 107 14.24 10.24 -17.22
CA SER A 107 14.31 10.74 -18.59
C SER A 107 13.58 9.86 -19.61
N ALA A 108 13.51 8.54 -19.38
CA ALA A 108 13.03 7.57 -20.38
C ALA A 108 11.90 6.64 -19.90
N HIS A 109 11.63 6.53 -18.60
CA HIS A 109 10.70 5.54 -18.05
C HIS A 109 9.62 6.11 -17.13
N LEU A 110 9.27 7.39 -17.31
CA LEU A 110 8.15 8.02 -16.60
C LEU A 110 8.28 7.95 -15.06
N ARG A 111 9.48 8.00 -14.49
CA ARG A 111 9.63 8.30 -13.07
C ARG A 111 9.52 9.81 -12.85
N LEU A 112 8.95 10.22 -11.72
CA LEU A 112 8.80 11.64 -11.41
C LEU A 112 10.06 12.19 -10.76
N LEU A 113 10.52 13.34 -11.24
CA LEU A 113 11.42 14.22 -10.53
C LEU A 113 10.59 15.16 -9.66
N LEU A 114 10.69 15.03 -8.35
CA LEU A 114 9.95 15.84 -7.37
C LEU A 114 10.74 17.08 -6.98
N HIS A 115 12.05 16.93 -6.80
CA HIS A 115 12.96 18.01 -6.45
C HIS A 115 14.35 17.73 -7.05
N ALA A 116 15.08 18.78 -7.39
CA ALA A 116 16.48 18.71 -7.79
C ALA A 116 17.24 19.91 -7.25
N ASP A 117 18.41 19.67 -6.68
CA ASP A 117 19.28 20.71 -6.16
C ASP A 117 19.99 21.46 -7.29
N VAL A 118 20.59 22.61 -6.95
CA VAL A 118 21.40 23.40 -7.87
C VAL A 118 22.54 22.54 -8.41
N GLY A 119 22.62 22.43 -9.74
CA GLY A 119 23.62 21.60 -10.41
C GLY A 119 23.29 20.10 -10.45
N PHE A 120 22.07 19.68 -10.07
CA PHE A 120 21.60 18.28 -10.09
C PHE A 120 22.45 17.32 -9.26
N ALA A 121 23.15 17.84 -8.24
CA ALA A 121 23.96 17.03 -7.33
C ALA A 121 23.10 16.12 -6.44
N GLY A 122 21.91 16.58 -6.06
CA GLY A 122 20.87 15.82 -5.37
C GLY A 122 19.56 15.89 -6.15
N ALA A 123 18.80 14.79 -6.14
CA ALA A 123 17.46 14.73 -6.69
C ALA A 123 16.57 13.86 -5.82
N VAL A 124 15.31 14.28 -5.67
CA VAL A 124 14.26 13.46 -5.07
C VAL A 124 13.38 12.98 -6.19
N THR A 125 13.31 11.68 -6.38
CA THR A 125 12.45 11.06 -7.38
C THR A 125 11.48 10.08 -6.73
N ALA A 126 10.31 9.92 -7.35
CA ALA A 126 9.31 8.97 -6.87
C ALA A 126 8.51 8.38 -8.03
N SER A 127 7.85 7.27 -7.71
CA SER A 127 6.72 6.77 -8.50
C SER A 127 5.44 7.25 -7.84
N ALA A 128 4.56 7.88 -8.61
CA ALA A 128 3.22 8.23 -8.13
C ALA A 128 2.26 7.04 -8.23
N SER A 129 1.15 7.11 -7.50
CA SER A 129 0.01 6.23 -7.69
C SER A 129 -0.61 6.47 -9.07
N GLU A 130 -0.17 5.73 -10.09
CA GLU A 130 -0.67 5.85 -11.47
C GLU A 130 -1.26 4.50 -11.92
N PRO A 131 -2.57 4.28 -11.72
CA PRO A 131 -3.18 2.96 -11.88
C PRO A 131 -3.03 2.38 -13.29
N LEU A 132 -3.04 3.23 -14.33
CA LEU A 132 -2.83 2.80 -15.71
C LEU A 132 -1.40 2.29 -15.96
N LEU A 133 -0.37 2.94 -15.39
CA LEU A 133 1.02 2.49 -15.53
C LEU A 133 1.28 1.21 -14.73
N ALA A 134 0.71 1.13 -13.53
CA ALA A 134 0.74 -0.08 -12.73
C ALA A 134 0.04 -1.26 -13.44
N GLU A 135 -1.10 -1.02 -14.09
CA GLU A 135 -1.82 -2.02 -14.87
C GLU A 135 -1.03 -2.46 -16.12
N ALA A 136 -0.35 -1.52 -16.78
CA ALA A 136 0.54 -1.81 -17.90
C ALA A 136 1.68 -2.73 -17.48
N SER A 137 2.34 -2.44 -16.35
CA SER A 137 3.37 -3.29 -15.76
C SER A 137 2.84 -4.66 -15.33
N CYS A 138 1.68 -4.69 -14.66
CA CYS A 138 0.99 -5.92 -14.30
C CYS A 138 0.68 -6.79 -15.53
N SER A 139 0.18 -6.21 -16.61
CA SER A 139 -0.13 -6.94 -17.85
C SER A 139 1.12 -7.61 -18.42
N TYR A 140 2.27 -6.94 -18.34
CA TYR A 140 3.57 -7.52 -18.70
C TYR A 140 3.95 -8.70 -17.80
N SER A 141 3.86 -8.51 -16.47
CA SER A 141 4.12 -9.58 -15.51
C SER A 141 3.24 -10.79 -15.73
N ILE A 142 1.92 -10.62 -15.92
CA ILE A 142 1.01 -11.72 -16.21
C ILE A 142 1.45 -12.43 -17.49
N PHE A 143 1.62 -11.72 -18.60
CA PHE A 143 2.00 -12.33 -19.88
C PHE A 143 3.28 -13.18 -19.79
N HIS A 144 4.29 -12.71 -19.04
CA HIS A 144 5.61 -13.35 -18.96
C HIS A 144 5.79 -14.33 -17.78
N ARG A 145 4.87 -14.35 -16.82
CA ARG A 145 5.02 -15.14 -15.58
C ARG A 145 3.84 -16.06 -15.31
N TRP A 146 2.61 -15.67 -15.69
CA TRP A 146 1.38 -16.35 -15.27
C TRP A 146 0.45 -16.67 -16.44
N HIS A 147 -0.06 -17.89 -16.49
CA HIS A 147 -1.08 -18.29 -17.46
C HIS A 147 -2.14 -19.16 -16.78
N GLY A 148 -3.37 -18.67 -16.69
CA GLY A 148 -4.48 -19.42 -16.11
C GLY A 148 -4.23 -19.85 -14.67
N GLY A 149 -3.60 -19.00 -13.85
CA GLY A 149 -3.27 -19.28 -12.45
C GLY A 149 -2.04 -20.16 -12.23
N LYS A 150 -1.31 -20.52 -13.30
CA LYS A 150 -0.11 -21.36 -13.26
C LYS A 150 1.10 -20.61 -13.78
N ALA A 151 2.29 -21.02 -13.33
CA ALA A 151 3.54 -20.48 -13.86
C ALA A 151 3.64 -20.73 -15.37
N ALA A 152 3.93 -19.69 -16.15
CA ALA A 152 4.08 -19.80 -17.58
C ALA A 152 5.26 -20.74 -17.92
N SER A 153 5.01 -21.77 -18.72
CA SER A 153 6.03 -22.75 -19.15
C SER A 153 6.73 -22.34 -20.46
N GLY A 154 6.47 -21.12 -20.95
CA GLY A 154 6.91 -20.65 -22.26
C GLY A 154 8.41 -20.34 -22.34
N PRO A 155 9.05 -20.56 -23.51
CA PRO A 155 10.49 -20.36 -23.71
C PRO A 155 10.94 -18.90 -23.86
N VAL A 156 10.03 -17.92 -23.93
CA VAL A 156 10.37 -16.51 -24.20
C VAL A 156 10.35 -15.68 -22.92
N GLY A 157 11.55 -15.36 -22.41
CA GLY A 157 11.81 -14.26 -21.49
C GLY A 157 10.92 -14.21 -20.25
N ARG A 158 11.09 -15.16 -19.32
CA ARG A 158 10.45 -15.07 -17.99
C ARG A 158 10.86 -13.77 -17.32
N PHE A 159 9.87 -13.01 -16.83
CA PHE A 159 10.14 -11.84 -16.01
C PHE A 159 10.40 -12.26 -14.55
N ASP A 160 11.67 -12.24 -14.15
CA ASP A 160 12.11 -12.58 -12.79
C ASP A 160 12.11 -11.34 -11.89
N VAL A 161 10.96 -11.03 -11.31
CA VAL A 161 10.77 -9.88 -10.43
C VAL A 161 11.67 -9.93 -9.19
N TYR A 162 11.90 -11.12 -8.62
CA TYR A 162 12.72 -11.29 -7.42
C TYR A 162 14.21 -11.11 -7.74
N GLY A 163 14.67 -11.63 -8.88
CA GLY A 163 16.04 -11.42 -9.34
C GLY A 163 16.35 -9.95 -9.59
N VAL A 164 15.43 -9.22 -10.23
CA VAL A 164 15.60 -7.77 -10.45
C VAL A 164 15.65 -7.03 -9.12
N LEU A 165 14.74 -7.30 -8.18
CA LEU A 165 14.80 -6.68 -6.85
C LEU A 165 16.08 -7.01 -6.10
N ALA A 166 16.55 -8.26 -6.16
CA ALA A 166 17.78 -8.69 -5.52
C ALA A 166 19.01 -7.94 -6.04
N GLU A 167 19.07 -7.72 -7.36
CA GLU A 167 20.14 -6.94 -7.98
C GLU A 167 20.16 -5.49 -7.48
N GLN A 168 18.99 -4.84 -7.40
CA GLN A 168 18.89 -3.46 -6.96
C GLN A 168 19.24 -3.28 -5.48
N VAL A 169 18.81 -4.22 -4.64
CA VAL A 169 19.18 -4.26 -3.22
C VAL A 169 20.68 -4.49 -3.07
N TRP A 170 21.26 -5.41 -3.86
CA TRP A 170 22.70 -5.69 -3.85
C TRP A 170 23.53 -4.46 -4.27
N ARG A 171 23.08 -3.73 -5.29
CA ARG A 171 23.71 -2.47 -5.76
C ARG A 171 23.50 -1.30 -4.79
N MET A 172 22.82 -1.50 -3.67
CA MET A 172 22.50 -0.48 -2.66
C MET A 172 21.78 0.75 -3.25
N GLN A 173 21.07 0.58 -4.36
CA GLN A 173 20.39 1.69 -5.02
C GLN A 173 19.06 2.03 -4.34
N VAL A 174 18.46 1.07 -3.61
CA VAL A 174 17.17 1.21 -2.94
C VAL A 174 17.33 1.31 -1.42
N ASP A 175 16.49 2.12 -0.78
CA ASP A 175 16.51 2.32 0.67
C ASP A 175 16.28 1.02 1.47
N VAL A 176 17.04 0.86 2.55
CA VAL A 176 17.37 -0.39 3.25
C VAL A 176 16.39 -0.71 4.39
N GLY A 177 15.61 0.28 4.86
CA GLY A 177 14.58 0.14 5.90
C GLY A 177 13.38 -0.72 5.46
N MET A 178 13.04 -0.67 4.17
CA MET A 178 11.79 -1.26 3.64
C MET A 178 11.95 -2.66 3.03
N ARG A 179 13.09 -3.36 3.16
CA ARG A 179 13.35 -4.59 2.39
C ARG A 179 12.37 -5.73 2.64
N GLY A 180 12.02 -5.97 3.91
CA GLY A 180 11.04 -6.98 4.28
C GLY A 180 9.68 -6.63 3.69
N GLU A 181 9.24 -5.39 3.90
CA GLU A 181 7.96 -4.85 3.42
C GLU A 181 7.87 -4.87 1.90
N MET A 182 8.91 -4.43 1.21
CA MET A 182 9.04 -4.44 -0.25
C MET A 182 8.97 -5.86 -0.80
N LEU A 183 9.65 -6.82 -0.15
CA LEU A 183 9.55 -8.22 -0.52
C LEU A 183 8.13 -8.77 -0.27
N GLY A 184 7.52 -8.46 0.87
CA GLY A 184 6.13 -8.82 1.16
C GLY A 184 5.12 -8.22 0.18
N ALA A 185 5.31 -6.96 -0.21
CA ALA A 185 4.53 -6.25 -1.21
C ALA A 185 4.71 -6.87 -2.59
N MET A 186 5.94 -7.26 -2.97
CA MET A 186 6.17 -7.95 -4.24
C MET A 186 5.53 -9.34 -4.25
N ILE A 187 5.66 -10.12 -3.17
CA ILE A 187 5.03 -11.45 -3.04
C ILE A 187 3.51 -11.35 -3.21
N THR A 188 2.88 -10.35 -2.60
CA THR A 188 1.43 -10.14 -2.68
C THR A 188 0.98 -9.58 -4.02
N LEU A 189 1.75 -8.69 -4.65
CA LEU A 189 1.51 -8.28 -6.05
C LEU A 189 1.62 -9.46 -7.02
N ASP A 190 2.60 -10.34 -6.83
CA ASP A 190 2.78 -11.54 -7.65
C ASP A 190 1.62 -12.53 -7.45
N ALA A 191 1.08 -12.63 -6.23
CA ALA A 191 -0.11 -13.42 -5.93
C ALA A 191 -1.36 -12.85 -6.59
N ARG A 192 -1.50 -11.52 -6.58
CA ARG A 192 -2.56 -10.83 -7.32
C ARG A 192 -2.45 -11.09 -8.80
N ASP A 193 -1.27 -10.96 -9.40
CA ASP A 193 -1.06 -11.20 -10.83
C ASP A 193 -1.40 -12.64 -11.23
N ARG A 194 -0.93 -13.60 -10.41
CA ARG A 194 -1.28 -15.01 -10.58
C ARG A 194 -2.79 -15.23 -10.54
N ALA A 195 -3.49 -14.65 -9.57
CA ALA A 195 -4.94 -14.78 -9.46
C ALA A 195 -5.69 -14.08 -10.61
N ALA A 196 -5.28 -12.87 -10.99
CA ALA A 196 -5.85 -12.13 -12.12
C ALA A 196 -5.67 -12.88 -13.45
N SER A 197 -4.59 -13.64 -13.62
CA SER A 197 -4.36 -14.48 -14.80
C SER A 197 -5.39 -15.60 -15.00
N LEU A 198 -6.23 -15.91 -14.01
CA LEU A 198 -7.36 -16.83 -14.17
C LEU A 198 -8.44 -16.26 -15.11
N TYR A 199 -8.53 -14.93 -15.19
CA TYR A 199 -9.56 -14.22 -15.93
C TYR A 199 -9.07 -13.69 -17.28
N THR A 200 -7.76 -13.66 -17.50
CA THR A 200 -7.18 -13.32 -18.81
C THR A 200 -7.64 -14.32 -19.88
N GLY A 201 -8.44 -13.83 -20.83
CA GLY A 201 -8.99 -14.63 -21.94
C GLY A 201 -10.34 -15.31 -21.67
N ARG A 202 -10.85 -15.27 -20.44
CA ARG A 202 -12.17 -15.86 -20.08
C ARG A 202 -13.29 -14.83 -19.95
N THR A 203 -12.97 -13.59 -19.65
CA THR A 203 -13.97 -12.52 -19.57
C THR A 203 -14.32 -12.02 -20.98
N VAL A 204 -15.61 -12.03 -21.31
CA VAL A 204 -16.11 -11.25 -22.45
C VAL A 204 -15.77 -9.80 -22.12
N ARG A 205 -14.80 -9.23 -22.84
CA ARG A 205 -14.46 -7.82 -22.66
C ARG A 205 -15.72 -7.02 -22.92
N SER A 206 -16.19 -6.30 -21.90
CA SER A 206 -17.26 -5.33 -22.09
C SER A 206 -16.88 -4.43 -23.27
N MET A 207 -17.83 -4.18 -24.17
CA MET A 207 -17.60 -3.16 -25.19
C MET A 207 -17.61 -1.76 -24.59
N ASP A 208 -18.24 -1.60 -23.42
CA ASP A 208 -18.21 -0.40 -22.62
C ASP A 208 -16.94 -0.36 -21.74
N LEU A 209 -16.03 0.56 -22.07
CA LEU A 209 -14.75 0.77 -21.39
C LEU A 209 -14.89 1.46 -20.03
N GLY A 210 -16.09 1.97 -19.68
CA GLY A 210 -16.44 2.42 -18.34
C GLY A 210 -16.77 1.29 -17.37
N GLU A 211 -17.00 0.07 -17.89
CA GLU A 211 -17.43 -1.10 -17.11
C GLU A 211 -16.58 -2.35 -17.43
N ASP A 212 -15.41 -2.19 -18.05
CA ASP A 212 -14.55 -3.31 -18.45
C ASP A 212 -13.62 -3.83 -17.33
N GLY A 213 -13.75 -3.30 -16.11
CA GLY A 213 -12.83 -3.56 -15.00
C GLY A 213 -12.87 -4.97 -14.41
N ALA A 214 -13.86 -5.78 -14.76
CA ALA A 214 -14.09 -7.11 -14.17
C ALA A 214 -12.86 -8.04 -14.28
N GLY A 215 -12.09 -7.94 -15.36
CA GLY A 215 -10.87 -8.74 -15.56
C GLY A 215 -9.69 -8.37 -14.66
N ARG A 216 -9.79 -7.26 -13.90
CA ARG A 216 -8.76 -6.74 -13.01
C ARG A 216 -9.09 -6.97 -11.54
N LEU A 217 -10.33 -7.36 -11.25
CA LEU A 217 -10.80 -7.72 -9.92
C LEU A 217 -10.33 -9.13 -9.58
N THR A 218 -9.99 -9.35 -8.31
CA THR A 218 -9.61 -10.66 -7.81
C THR A 218 -10.51 -11.01 -6.64
N ALA A 219 -11.16 -12.17 -6.69
CA ALA A 219 -11.87 -12.70 -5.52
C ALA A 219 -10.84 -13.01 -4.42
N VAL A 220 -11.14 -12.64 -3.17
CA VAL A 220 -10.20 -12.81 -2.04
C VAL A 220 -9.76 -14.28 -1.90
N VAL A 221 -10.66 -15.22 -2.11
CA VAL A 221 -10.35 -16.66 -2.07
C VAL A 221 -9.34 -17.05 -3.16
N GLU A 222 -9.46 -16.51 -4.37
CA GLU A 222 -8.51 -16.79 -5.47
C GLU A 222 -7.15 -16.12 -5.23
N PHE A 223 -7.14 -14.90 -4.67
CA PHE A 223 -5.92 -14.26 -4.22
C PHE A 223 -5.18 -15.13 -3.18
N LEU A 224 -5.90 -15.64 -2.18
CA LEU A 224 -5.32 -16.51 -1.16
C LEU A 224 -4.84 -17.85 -1.75
N ARG A 225 -5.56 -18.45 -2.71
CA ARG A 225 -5.11 -19.65 -3.43
C ARG A 225 -3.83 -19.40 -4.23
N ALA A 226 -3.68 -18.21 -4.80
CA ALA A 226 -2.48 -17.82 -5.50
C ALA A 226 -1.29 -17.61 -4.54
N LEU A 227 -1.54 -17.00 -3.38
CA LEU A 227 -0.54 -16.69 -2.36
C LEU A 227 -0.08 -17.94 -1.58
N ILE A 228 -1.01 -18.81 -1.20
CA ILE A 228 -0.77 -19.99 -0.35
C ILE A 228 -0.39 -21.18 -1.24
N PRO A 229 0.63 -21.99 -0.88
CA PRO A 229 0.92 -23.24 -1.57
C PRO A 229 -0.28 -24.20 -1.52
N GLU A 230 -0.48 -24.95 -2.61
CA GLU A 230 -1.67 -25.81 -2.80
C GLU A 230 -1.88 -26.81 -1.64
N GLU A 231 -0.79 -27.34 -1.08
CA GLU A 231 -0.81 -28.26 0.05
C GLU A 231 -1.46 -27.70 1.34
N TYR A 232 -1.56 -26.37 1.48
CA TYR A 232 -2.18 -25.72 2.64
C TYR A 232 -3.57 -25.15 2.36
N HIS A 233 -4.09 -25.21 1.12
CA HIS A 233 -5.34 -24.56 0.73
C HIS A 233 -6.51 -24.96 1.62
N GLU A 234 -6.77 -26.26 1.78
CA GLU A 234 -7.87 -26.74 2.63
C GLU A 234 -7.69 -26.27 4.07
N SER A 235 -6.50 -26.47 4.65
CA SER A 235 -6.24 -26.09 6.04
C SER A 235 -6.39 -24.59 6.32
N CYS A 236 -6.09 -23.74 5.33
CA CYS A 236 -6.14 -22.28 5.46
C CYS A 236 -7.51 -21.71 5.14
N LEU A 237 -8.11 -22.13 4.03
CA LEU A 237 -9.39 -21.60 3.55
C LEU A 237 -10.59 -22.15 4.34
N ASP A 238 -10.43 -23.30 4.97
CA ASP A 238 -11.44 -23.93 5.84
C ASP A 238 -11.17 -23.60 7.31
N GLY A 239 -10.14 -22.78 7.58
CA GLY A 239 -9.80 -22.27 8.90
C GLY A 239 -10.94 -21.46 9.50
N LEU A 240 -11.19 -21.70 10.79
CA LEU A 240 -12.15 -20.96 11.60
C LEU A 240 -11.52 -19.66 12.13
N PRO A 241 -12.33 -18.62 12.42
CA PRO A 241 -11.81 -17.32 12.84
C PRO A 241 -11.18 -17.39 14.22
N ALA A 242 -10.01 -16.78 14.40
CA ALA A 242 -9.30 -16.73 15.67
C ALA A 242 -9.96 -15.79 16.70
N ALA A 243 -10.68 -14.78 16.20
CA ALA A 243 -11.53 -13.86 16.95
C ALA A 243 -12.84 -13.74 16.17
N HIS A 244 -14.00 -13.72 16.83
CA HIS A 244 -15.29 -13.72 16.14
C HIS A 244 -16.37 -12.94 16.88
N LEU A 245 -17.33 -12.44 16.10
CA LEU A 245 -18.63 -12.00 16.58
C LEU A 245 -19.50 -13.20 17.00
N GLU A 246 -20.63 -12.91 17.63
CA GLU A 246 -21.66 -13.93 17.87
C GLU A 246 -22.14 -14.50 16.53
N ASP A 247 -22.45 -15.80 16.51
CA ASP A 247 -22.90 -16.56 15.33
C ASP A 247 -21.87 -16.78 14.21
N GLU A 248 -20.67 -16.20 14.30
CA GLU A 248 -19.63 -16.34 13.28
C GLU A 248 -18.51 -17.35 13.64
N GLU A 249 -18.60 -17.99 14.81
CA GLU A 249 -17.58 -18.93 15.34
C GLU A 249 -17.26 -20.08 14.36
N ASN A 250 -18.27 -20.57 13.65
CA ASN A 250 -18.15 -21.73 12.76
C ASN A 250 -18.05 -21.35 11.27
N THR A 251 -17.90 -20.06 10.97
CA THR A 251 -17.81 -19.58 9.59
C THR A 251 -16.38 -19.77 9.07
N MET A 252 -16.20 -20.64 8.08
CA MET A 252 -14.90 -20.83 7.42
C MET A 252 -14.45 -19.57 6.68
N LEU A 253 -13.13 -19.34 6.58
CA LEU A 253 -12.55 -18.18 5.87
C LEU A 253 -13.15 -18.02 4.46
N ARG A 254 -13.17 -19.10 3.66
CA ARG A 254 -13.72 -19.07 2.29
C ARG A 254 -15.19 -18.66 2.23
N ASN A 255 -15.96 -18.96 3.28
CA ASN A 255 -17.38 -18.62 3.34
C ASN A 255 -17.56 -17.17 3.77
N ALA A 256 -16.78 -16.70 4.76
CA ALA A 256 -16.80 -15.32 5.21
C ALA A 256 -16.40 -14.32 4.11
N PHE A 257 -15.53 -14.73 3.19
CA PHE A 257 -15.07 -13.93 2.06
C PHE A 257 -15.60 -14.41 0.70
N ALA A 258 -16.73 -15.13 0.67
CA ALA A 258 -17.31 -15.63 -0.58
C ALA A 258 -17.67 -14.51 -1.57
N GLU A 259 -18.08 -13.36 -1.05
CA GLU A 259 -18.38 -12.13 -1.82
C GLU A 259 -17.26 -11.08 -1.71
N GLY A 260 -16.09 -11.47 -1.18
CA GLY A 260 -14.96 -10.56 -0.99
C GLY A 260 -14.18 -10.37 -2.27
N TRP A 261 -13.98 -9.12 -2.67
CA TRP A 261 -13.18 -8.73 -3.84
C TRP A 261 -12.05 -7.79 -3.44
N THR A 262 -10.92 -7.90 -4.12
CA THR A 262 -9.84 -6.92 -4.02
C THR A 262 -9.47 -6.42 -5.42
N TYR A 263 -9.12 -5.14 -5.48
CA TYR A 263 -8.55 -4.49 -6.65
C TYR A 263 -7.33 -3.70 -6.20
N PHE A 264 -6.15 -4.22 -6.51
CA PHE A 264 -4.90 -3.50 -6.39
C PHE A 264 -3.90 -3.98 -7.45
N ASN A 265 -3.08 -3.09 -7.99
CA ASN A 265 -2.01 -3.42 -8.94
C ASN A 265 -0.67 -2.76 -8.59
N HIS A 266 -0.66 -1.88 -7.59
CA HIS A 266 0.52 -1.25 -7.02
C HIS A 266 0.34 -0.95 -5.53
N TYR A 267 1.44 -0.58 -4.89
CA TYR A 267 1.51 -0.13 -3.52
C TYR A 267 1.85 1.36 -3.45
N VAL A 268 1.28 2.05 -2.45
CA VAL A 268 1.58 3.44 -2.08
C VAL A 268 2.17 3.44 -0.67
N LYS A 269 3.26 4.17 -0.45
CA LYS A 269 3.82 4.37 0.90
C LYS A 269 2.98 5.46 1.58
N VAL A 270 2.33 5.13 2.69
CA VAL A 270 1.62 6.13 3.50
C VAL A 270 2.62 6.83 4.43
N VAL A 271 2.48 8.15 4.55
CA VAL A 271 3.38 9.02 5.31
C VAL A 271 2.93 9.14 6.78
N SER A 272 1.62 8.98 7.06
CA SER A 272 1.06 9.00 8.41
C SER A 272 0.13 7.80 8.63
N PHE A 273 0.35 7.07 9.73
CA PHE A 273 -0.43 5.89 10.12
C PHE A 273 -1.89 6.22 10.47
N GLU A 274 -2.16 7.45 10.95
CA GLU A 274 -3.52 7.94 11.20
C GLU A 274 -4.42 7.90 9.94
N ALA A 275 -3.83 7.62 8.77
CA ALA A 275 -4.51 7.48 7.50
C ALA A 275 -5.17 6.12 7.25
N VAL A 276 -4.85 5.04 7.97
CA VAL A 276 -5.42 3.71 7.64
C VAL A 276 -6.84 3.56 8.21
N SER A 277 -7.82 4.08 7.46
CA SER A 277 -9.25 4.02 7.76
C SER A 277 -10.04 3.30 6.65
N GLN A 278 -11.28 2.89 6.92
CA GLN A 278 -12.17 2.34 5.89
C GLN A 278 -12.36 3.29 4.70
N GLU A 279 -12.36 4.60 4.96
CA GLU A 279 -12.48 5.61 3.92
C GLU A 279 -11.23 5.69 3.05
N MET A 280 -10.04 5.68 3.64
CA MET A 280 -8.80 5.64 2.87
C MET A 280 -8.66 4.34 2.07
N LEU A 281 -9.12 3.20 2.60
CA LEU A 281 -9.17 1.96 1.83
C LEU A 281 -10.24 1.97 0.73
N LEU A 282 -11.37 2.66 0.93
CA LEU A 282 -12.34 2.91 -0.14
C LEU A 282 -11.70 3.69 -1.30
N LEU A 283 -10.96 4.76 -0.96
CA LEU A 283 -10.20 5.55 -1.92
C LEU A 283 -9.04 4.76 -2.55
N ALA A 284 -8.43 3.83 -1.81
CA ALA A 284 -7.42 2.94 -2.36
C ALA A 284 -8.01 1.98 -3.41
N LEU A 285 -9.22 1.46 -3.18
CA LEU A 285 -9.93 0.62 -4.14
C LEU A 285 -10.24 1.36 -5.45
N THR A 286 -10.56 2.66 -5.44
CA THR A 286 -10.81 3.39 -6.70
C THR A 286 -9.57 3.54 -7.55
N ARG A 287 -8.38 3.59 -6.92
CA ARG A 287 -7.08 3.68 -7.62
C ARG A 287 -6.44 2.33 -7.88
N GLY A 288 -6.99 1.22 -7.38
CA GLY A 288 -6.28 -0.06 -7.43
C GLY A 288 -4.96 -0.01 -6.65
N ALA A 289 -4.95 0.61 -5.48
CA ALA A 289 -3.78 0.75 -4.62
C ALA A 289 -3.90 -0.13 -3.35
N ALA A 290 -2.76 -0.62 -2.88
CA ALA A 290 -2.56 -1.14 -1.53
C ALA A 290 -1.54 -0.25 -0.78
N PHE A 291 -1.40 -0.42 0.54
CA PHE A 291 -0.53 0.43 1.35
C PHE A 291 0.68 -0.31 1.92
N VAL A 292 1.84 0.37 1.87
CA VAL A 292 3.01 0.10 2.71
C VAL A 292 3.02 1.17 3.79
N CYS A 293 3.04 0.76 5.05
CA CYS A 293 2.96 1.65 6.21
C CYS A 293 4.31 2.33 6.49
N ALA A 294 4.29 3.41 7.27
CA ALA A 294 5.50 4.11 7.67
C ALA A 294 6.33 3.29 8.66
N ASP A 295 7.66 3.48 8.63
CA ASP A 295 8.62 2.77 9.48
C ASP A 295 8.36 3.01 10.99
N GLY A 296 8.67 2.00 11.81
CA GLY A 296 8.65 2.12 13.28
C GLY A 296 7.29 1.85 13.95
N GLN A 297 6.32 1.32 13.20
CA GLN A 297 5.01 0.94 13.74
C GLN A 297 4.97 -0.51 14.22
N ASP A 298 4.20 -0.75 15.28
CA ASP A 298 4.13 -2.03 15.95
C ASP A 298 2.83 -2.81 15.65
N GLU A 299 1.95 -2.36 14.76
CA GLU A 299 0.75 -3.13 14.37
C GLU A 299 0.97 -3.99 13.12
N PHE A 300 1.09 -3.36 11.94
CA PHE A 300 1.19 -4.02 10.63
C PHE A 300 1.99 -3.16 9.64
N ASP A 301 2.52 -3.80 8.59
CA ASP A 301 3.41 -3.15 7.62
C ASP A 301 2.75 -2.99 6.24
N LEU A 302 1.86 -3.91 5.84
CA LEU A 302 1.11 -3.82 4.58
C LEU A 302 -0.40 -3.93 4.81
N VAL A 303 -1.17 -3.21 4.00
CA VAL A 303 -2.63 -3.26 4.01
C VAL A 303 -3.16 -3.42 2.59
N ILE A 304 -3.93 -4.48 2.36
CA ILE A 304 -4.62 -4.71 1.09
C ILE A 304 -6.12 -4.46 1.30
N PRO A 305 -6.74 -3.52 0.57
CA PRO A 305 -8.16 -3.26 0.72
C PRO A 305 -8.99 -4.40 0.14
N VAL A 306 -10.10 -4.69 0.81
CA VAL A 306 -11.10 -5.68 0.41
C VAL A 306 -12.47 -5.03 0.46
N LEU A 307 -13.27 -5.25 -0.58
CA LEU A 307 -14.68 -4.86 -0.62
C LEU A 307 -15.55 -6.10 -0.48
N MET A 308 -16.53 -6.05 0.42
CA MET A 308 -17.58 -7.06 0.51
C MET A 308 -18.72 -6.69 -0.46
N GLY A 309 -18.97 -7.53 -1.46
CA GLY A 309 -19.90 -7.21 -2.55
C GLY A 309 -19.24 -6.35 -3.65
N ASP A 310 -20.05 -5.60 -4.41
CA ASP A 310 -19.58 -4.84 -5.59
C ASP A 310 -19.72 -3.31 -5.45
N LYS A 311 -20.58 -2.83 -4.56
CA LYS A 311 -20.82 -1.38 -4.37
C LYS A 311 -19.75 -0.76 -3.46
N LEU A 312 -19.11 0.30 -3.93
CA LEU A 312 -18.10 1.08 -3.21
C LEU A 312 -18.76 1.90 -2.11
N GLU A 313 -18.93 1.26 -0.96
CA GLU A 313 -19.49 1.87 0.25
C GLU A 313 -18.54 1.64 1.43
N LYS A 314 -18.29 2.68 2.23
CA LYS A 314 -17.37 2.63 3.38
C LYS A 314 -17.67 1.47 4.34
N SER A 315 -18.94 1.19 4.60
CA SER A 315 -19.38 0.11 5.50
C SER A 315 -19.04 -1.31 5.01
N LYS A 316 -18.82 -1.48 3.70
CA LYS A 316 -18.45 -2.75 3.07
C LYS A 316 -16.94 -2.96 2.94
N VAL A 317 -16.16 -1.94 3.30
CA VAL A 317 -14.70 -1.99 3.21
C VAL A 317 -14.12 -2.73 4.42
N THR A 318 -13.29 -3.73 4.13
CA THR A 318 -12.47 -4.47 5.08
C THR A 318 -11.04 -4.56 4.54
N ALA A 319 -10.18 -5.35 5.19
CA ALA A 319 -8.77 -5.42 4.83
C ALA A 319 -8.12 -6.77 5.11
N ILE A 320 -7.03 -7.01 4.39
CA ILE A 320 -5.98 -7.95 4.76
C ILE A 320 -4.84 -7.12 5.36
N PHE A 321 -4.61 -7.28 6.67
CA PHE A 321 -3.49 -6.68 7.37
C PHE A 321 -2.33 -7.66 7.41
N ILE A 322 -1.14 -7.21 7.03
CA ILE A 322 0.05 -8.06 6.95
C ILE A 322 1.16 -7.43 7.77
N ARG A 323 1.68 -8.17 8.74
CA ARG A 323 2.93 -7.85 9.40
C ARG A 323 4.07 -8.65 8.79
N VAL A 324 5.12 -7.97 8.34
CA VAL A 324 6.36 -8.56 7.86
C VAL A 324 7.39 -8.58 8.98
N ASN A 325 8.00 -9.74 9.18
CA ASN A 325 9.04 -9.94 10.17
C ASN A 325 10.26 -10.61 9.53
N THR A 326 11.41 -9.97 9.66
CA THR A 326 12.69 -10.44 9.12
C THR A 326 13.64 -10.95 10.20
N SER A 327 13.16 -11.12 11.44
CA SER A 327 13.97 -11.73 12.49
C SER A 327 13.89 -13.25 12.41
N SER A 328 15.07 -13.89 12.37
CA SER A 328 15.23 -15.35 12.43
C SER A 328 14.73 -16.00 13.74
N ARG A 329 14.29 -15.19 14.72
CA ARG A 329 13.62 -15.65 15.94
C ARG A 329 12.20 -16.13 15.67
N PHE A 330 11.54 -15.59 14.66
CA PHE A 330 10.20 -16.00 14.27
C PHE A 330 10.33 -17.06 13.19
N VAL A 331 9.98 -18.28 13.58
CA VAL A 331 10.15 -19.48 12.75
C VAL A 331 8.81 -20.19 12.57
N ARG A 332 8.80 -21.52 12.51
CA ARG A 332 7.58 -22.31 12.33
C ARG A 332 6.53 -22.13 13.43
N LYS A 333 6.94 -21.85 14.67
CA LYS A 333 6.01 -21.71 15.79
C LYS A 333 5.30 -20.36 15.72
N LEU A 334 3.97 -20.41 15.58
CA LEU A 334 3.10 -19.24 15.59
C LEU A 334 3.25 -18.43 16.87
N HIS A 335 3.46 -17.12 16.73
CA HIS A 335 3.60 -16.19 17.85
C HIS A 335 2.32 -15.36 18.03
N ALA A 336 1.38 -15.89 18.82
CA ALA A 336 0.04 -15.32 19.00
C ALA A 336 -0.01 -13.82 19.38
N PRO A 337 0.92 -13.27 20.20
CA PRO A 337 0.96 -11.84 20.48
C PRO A 337 1.10 -10.94 19.26
N LEU A 338 1.77 -11.38 18.18
CA LEU A 338 1.92 -10.55 16.97
C LEU A 338 0.59 -10.26 16.28
N PHE A 339 -0.36 -11.21 16.35
CA PHE A 339 -1.72 -10.99 15.84
C PHE A 339 -2.56 -10.09 16.77
N ALA A 340 -2.25 -10.09 18.07
CA ALA A 340 -2.96 -9.24 19.03
C ALA A 340 -2.60 -7.75 18.86
N CYS A 341 -1.42 -7.45 18.31
CA CYS A 341 -1.04 -6.09 17.92
C CYS A 341 -1.88 -5.55 16.76
N ILE A 342 -2.44 -6.43 15.92
CA ILE A 342 -3.35 -6.03 14.83
C ILE A 342 -4.78 -6.05 15.39
N ASP A 343 -5.17 -4.95 16.02
CA ASP A 343 -6.52 -4.72 16.55
C ASP A 343 -7.25 -3.62 15.74
N PRO A 344 -8.24 -3.97 14.89
CA PRO A 344 -8.95 -3.00 14.08
C PRO A 344 -9.86 -2.06 14.89
N ARG A 345 -10.05 -2.31 16.19
CA ARG A 345 -10.79 -1.42 17.11
C ARG A 345 -9.87 -0.71 18.12
N GLY A 346 -8.57 -0.98 18.06
CA GLY A 346 -7.57 -0.36 18.90
C GLY A 346 -7.18 1.04 18.44
N GLY A 347 -6.43 1.74 19.30
CA GLY A 347 -5.87 3.07 19.02
C GLY A 347 -6.87 4.23 19.15
N GLU A 348 -6.36 5.44 18.92
CA GLU A 348 -7.16 6.68 18.96
C GLU A 348 -8.08 6.82 17.75
N ARG A 349 -7.68 6.28 16.59
CA ARG A 349 -8.43 6.27 15.34
C ARG A 349 -8.63 4.84 14.85
N PRO A 350 -9.62 4.10 15.39
CA PRO A 350 -9.80 2.71 15.05
C PRO A 350 -10.27 2.55 13.60
N PHE A 351 -9.80 1.49 12.94
CA PHE A 351 -10.27 1.11 11.60
C PHE A 351 -11.78 0.85 11.58
N PHE A 352 -12.29 0.15 12.60
CA PHE A 352 -13.73 -0.01 12.85
C PHE A 352 -14.17 0.89 14.03
N PRO A 353 -14.97 1.93 13.77
CA PRO A 353 -15.51 2.77 14.84
C PRO A 353 -16.31 1.99 15.89
N LYS A 354 -16.31 2.45 17.14
CA LYS A 354 -17.00 1.80 18.26
C LYS A 354 -18.50 1.58 18.02
N GLY A 355 -19.15 2.46 17.25
CA GLY A 355 -20.58 2.37 16.94
C GLY A 355 -20.96 1.33 15.87
N VAL A 356 -19.99 0.72 15.17
CA VAL A 356 -20.29 -0.33 14.19
C VAL A 356 -20.47 -1.65 14.93
N GLU A 357 -21.68 -2.19 14.99
CA GLU A 357 -21.95 -3.44 15.74
C GLU A 357 -21.45 -4.70 15.00
N LYS A 358 -21.66 -4.75 13.68
CA LYS A 358 -21.31 -5.90 12.82
C LYS A 358 -20.37 -5.47 11.70
N PRO A 359 -19.09 -5.17 12.00
CA PRO A 359 -18.12 -4.87 10.97
C PRO A 359 -17.86 -6.10 10.08
N PRO A 360 -17.49 -5.91 8.81
CA PRO A 360 -17.06 -7.01 7.95
C PRO A 360 -15.82 -7.74 8.53
N PRO A 361 -15.64 -9.04 8.25
CA PRO A 361 -14.51 -9.81 8.76
C PRO A 361 -13.18 -9.30 8.17
N ILE A 362 -12.09 -9.42 8.92
CA ILE A 362 -10.72 -9.09 8.46
C ILE A 362 -9.85 -10.34 8.32
N ILE A 363 -8.77 -10.24 7.54
CA ILE A 363 -7.70 -11.24 7.54
C ILE A 363 -6.43 -10.61 8.12
N ARG A 364 -5.77 -11.33 9.02
CA ARG A 364 -4.49 -10.94 9.60
C ARG A 364 -3.43 -11.95 9.18
N MET A 365 -2.33 -11.46 8.62
CA MET A 365 -1.21 -12.29 8.20
C MET A 365 0.07 -11.87 8.89
N VAL A 366 0.92 -12.84 9.20
CA VAL A 366 2.31 -12.58 9.59
C VAL A 366 3.23 -13.29 8.62
N PHE A 367 4.14 -12.54 8.01
CA PHE A 367 5.19 -13.03 7.12
C PHE A 367 6.52 -13.06 7.87
N ALA A 368 6.86 -14.19 8.48
CA ALA A 368 8.15 -14.41 9.13
C ALA A 368 9.21 -14.84 8.10
N LEU A 369 9.61 -13.91 7.23
CA LEU A 369 10.36 -14.17 5.99
C LEU A 369 11.76 -14.76 6.22
N ALA A 370 12.42 -14.43 7.33
CA ALA A 370 13.77 -14.89 7.63
C ALA A 370 13.86 -16.27 8.31
N ALA A 371 12.74 -17.00 8.42
CA ALA A 371 12.80 -18.35 8.94
C ALA A 371 13.57 -19.27 7.97
N PRO A 372 14.40 -20.20 8.46
CA PRO A 372 15.14 -21.15 7.62
C PRO A 372 14.21 -21.98 6.72
N SER A 373 14.72 -22.39 5.55
CA SER A 373 13.94 -23.11 4.52
C SER A 373 13.35 -24.44 5.02
N GLU A 374 14.00 -25.10 5.99
CA GLU A 374 13.54 -26.33 6.63
C GLU A 374 12.33 -26.09 7.54
N GLN A 375 12.16 -24.85 7.98
CA GLN A 375 11.07 -24.39 8.83
C GLN A 375 10.00 -23.62 8.03
N SER A 376 10.15 -23.54 6.71
CA SER A 376 9.15 -22.92 5.84
C SER A 376 7.83 -23.69 5.89
N SER A 377 6.74 -22.99 6.16
CA SER A 377 5.40 -23.55 6.23
C SER A 377 4.33 -22.46 6.30
N VAL A 378 3.08 -22.83 6.05
CA VAL A 378 1.91 -21.98 6.34
C VAL A 378 1.07 -22.64 7.44
N SER A 379 0.54 -21.84 8.36
CA SER A 379 -0.32 -22.33 9.42
C SER A 379 -1.41 -21.34 9.80
N VAL A 380 -2.52 -21.86 10.31
CA VAL A 380 -3.65 -21.05 10.81
C VAL A 380 -3.62 -21.02 12.33
N ARG A 381 -3.88 -19.85 12.92
CA ARG A 381 -4.10 -19.78 14.37
C ARG A 381 -5.44 -20.42 14.71
N LYS A 382 -5.41 -21.45 15.55
CA LYS A 382 -6.62 -22.07 16.06
C LYS A 382 -7.34 -21.14 17.02
N GLN A 383 -8.67 -21.25 17.04
CA GLN A 383 -9.50 -20.62 18.05
C GLN A 383 -8.98 -20.92 19.47
N PRO A 384 -8.94 -19.93 20.36
CA PRO A 384 -8.61 -20.17 21.75
C PRO A 384 -9.65 -21.12 22.35
N LYS A 385 -9.19 -22.16 23.05
CA LYS A 385 -10.11 -23.05 23.78
C LYS A 385 -10.83 -22.23 24.84
N ARG A 386 -12.16 -22.29 24.85
CA ARG A 386 -13.01 -21.61 25.82
C ARG A 386 -12.62 -22.10 27.23
N SER A 387 -12.01 -21.22 28.00
CA SER A 387 -11.73 -21.47 29.41
C SER A 387 -13.01 -21.23 30.20
N GLU A 388 -13.42 -22.21 31.02
CA GLU A 388 -14.64 -22.13 31.84
C GLU A 388 -14.58 -21.03 32.92
N SER A 389 -13.38 -20.51 33.24
CA SER A 389 -13.16 -19.68 34.42
C SER A 389 -13.24 -18.17 34.18
N ARG A 390 -13.39 -17.69 32.94
CA ARG A 390 -13.54 -16.25 32.66
C ARG A 390 -14.38 -16.00 31.41
N PRO A 391 -15.43 -15.15 31.47
CA PRO A 391 -16.13 -14.74 30.27
C PRO A 391 -15.13 -14.01 29.35
N PRO A 392 -14.96 -14.45 28.09
CA PRO A 392 -14.04 -13.80 27.18
C PRO A 392 -14.52 -12.36 26.94
N LYS A 393 -13.61 -11.39 27.01
CA LYS A 393 -13.86 -10.08 26.41
C LYS A 393 -14.11 -10.32 24.92
N LYS A 394 -15.33 -10.06 24.45
CA LYS A 394 -15.67 -10.21 23.03
C LYS A 394 -14.86 -9.16 22.25
N PRO A 395 -14.12 -9.56 21.21
CA PRO A 395 -13.27 -8.65 20.44
C PRO A 395 -14.10 -7.62 19.67
N GLY A 396 -15.38 -7.89 19.41
CA GLY A 396 -16.26 -7.00 18.65
C GLY A 396 -16.00 -7.03 17.14
N PHE A 397 -15.23 -7.99 16.65
CA PHE A 397 -14.97 -8.18 15.22
C PHE A 397 -14.62 -9.64 14.95
N THR A 398 -14.63 -10.02 13.67
CA THR A 398 -14.21 -11.33 13.20
C THR A 398 -12.89 -11.25 12.44
N ALA A 399 -11.95 -12.13 12.78
CA ALA A 399 -10.61 -12.16 12.20
C ALA A 399 -10.08 -13.57 11.97
N TYR A 400 -9.45 -13.76 10.80
CA TYR A 400 -8.75 -14.99 10.41
C TYR A 400 -7.24 -14.75 10.42
N ASP A 401 -6.50 -15.62 11.10
CA ASP A 401 -5.06 -15.42 11.35
C ASP A 401 -4.23 -16.46 10.60
N LEU A 402 -3.43 -16.00 9.63
CA LEU A 402 -2.53 -16.83 8.84
C LEU A 402 -1.06 -16.51 9.16
N TRP A 403 -0.25 -17.54 9.37
CA TRP A 403 1.18 -17.43 9.66
C TRP A 403 1.99 -18.07 8.54
N PHE A 404 2.82 -17.26 7.89
CA PHE A 404 3.75 -17.68 6.86
C PHE A 404 5.15 -17.68 7.45
N SER A 405 5.75 -18.87 7.58
CA SER A 405 7.13 -19.05 8.04
C SER A 405 8.04 -19.22 6.85
N GLY A 406 9.10 -18.42 6.76
CA GLY A 406 10.11 -18.43 5.70
C GLY A 406 9.60 -17.85 4.38
N ALA A 407 10.52 -17.61 3.45
CA ALA A 407 10.21 -17.03 2.14
C ALA A 407 10.66 -17.97 1.01
N SER A 408 9.92 -19.07 0.81
CA SER A 408 10.22 -20.09 -0.20
C SER A 408 8.95 -20.65 -0.85
N ARG A 409 9.08 -21.55 -1.82
CA ARG A 409 7.92 -22.21 -2.44
C ARG A 409 7.06 -23.02 -1.46
N LYS A 410 7.60 -23.37 -0.29
CA LYS A 410 6.89 -24.08 0.78
C LYS A 410 6.01 -23.15 1.62
N SER A 411 6.23 -21.84 1.56
CA SER A 411 5.43 -20.85 2.29
C SER A 411 4.61 -19.96 1.36
N PHE A 412 5.08 -19.70 0.15
CA PHE A 412 4.37 -18.87 -0.83
C PHE A 412 4.20 -19.58 -2.16
N GLY A 413 2.96 -19.73 -2.61
CA GLY A 413 2.58 -20.38 -3.86
C GLY A 413 3.03 -19.63 -5.12
N VAL A 414 3.52 -18.40 -5.00
CA VAL A 414 4.03 -17.59 -6.11
C VAL A 414 5.51 -17.79 -6.39
N ILE A 415 6.25 -18.35 -5.43
CA ILE A 415 7.66 -18.71 -5.60
C ILE A 415 7.70 -20.11 -6.21
N GLN A 416 8.29 -20.24 -7.40
CA GLN A 416 8.18 -21.45 -8.21
C GLN A 416 9.51 -22.19 -8.37
N ARG A 417 10.64 -21.48 -8.26
CA ARG A 417 11.96 -22.03 -8.61
C ARG A 417 13.03 -21.66 -7.60
N GLY A 418 14.10 -22.46 -7.58
CA GLY A 418 15.22 -22.27 -6.66
C GLY A 418 16.12 -21.07 -6.97
N ASP A 419 16.05 -20.48 -8.17
CA ASP A 419 16.71 -19.20 -8.47
C ASP A 419 15.98 -18.00 -7.85
N GLU A 420 14.66 -18.04 -7.81
CA GLU A 420 13.83 -17.06 -7.10
C GLU A 420 14.10 -17.13 -5.59
N GLU A 421 14.17 -18.33 -5.02
CA GLU A 421 14.54 -18.54 -3.61
C GLU A 421 15.92 -17.94 -3.28
N ARG A 422 16.93 -18.17 -4.14
CA ARG A 422 18.26 -17.56 -3.97
C ARG A 422 18.23 -16.03 -4.08
N SER A 423 17.39 -15.49 -4.95
CA SER A 423 17.22 -14.03 -5.09
C SER A 423 16.59 -13.45 -3.82
N ILE A 424 15.58 -14.14 -3.27
CA ILE A 424 14.93 -13.79 -2.00
C ILE A 424 15.91 -13.88 -0.83
N GLU A 425 16.70 -14.96 -0.75
CA GLU A 425 17.78 -15.09 0.23
C GLU A 425 18.80 -13.96 0.10
N THR A 426 19.12 -13.53 -1.12
CA THR A 426 19.99 -12.35 -1.35
C THR A 426 19.36 -11.09 -0.77
N ILE A 427 18.08 -10.82 -1.05
CA ILE A 427 17.34 -9.66 -0.51
C ILE A 427 17.38 -9.68 1.03
N LEU A 428 17.15 -10.85 1.65
CA LEU A 428 17.12 -11.02 3.10
C LEU A 428 18.51 -11.05 3.77
N SER A 429 19.55 -11.52 3.08
CA SER A 429 20.90 -11.69 3.65
C SER A 429 21.78 -10.44 3.57
N VAL A 430 21.49 -9.51 2.66
CA VAL A 430 22.14 -8.19 2.59
C VAL A 430 21.78 -7.34 3.83
N MET A 431 21.06 -7.89 4.81
CA MET A 431 20.76 -7.26 6.10
C MET A 431 21.99 -7.24 7.04
N ARG A 432 22.59 -6.06 7.25
CA ARG A 432 23.37 -5.78 8.46
C ARG A 432 22.90 -4.51 9.17
N ARG A 433 23.07 -4.53 10.49
CA ARG A 433 22.72 -3.49 11.47
C ARG A 433 23.30 -2.13 11.05
N GLY A 434 22.43 -1.23 10.62
CA GLY A 434 22.71 0.19 10.51
C GLY A 434 21.39 0.90 10.78
N ARG A 435 21.32 1.71 11.84
CA ARG A 435 20.36 2.80 11.88
C ARG A 435 20.78 3.70 10.74
N ASP A 436 19.90 3.92 9.76
CA ASP A 436 20.09 5.00 8.82
C ASP A 436 19.08 6.10 9.12
N VAL A 437 19.67 7.27 9.27
CA VAL A 437 19.08 8.56 9.56
C VAL A 437 18.23 8.96 8.36
N VAL A 438 16.93 9.13 8.56
CA VAL A 438 16.17 10.03 7.70
C VAL A 438 16.62 11.43 8.10
N SER A 439 17.39 12.10 7.24
CA SER A 439 17.45 13.55 7.30
C SER A 439 16.07 14.06 6.90
N SER A 440 15.22 14.33 7.89
CA SER A 440 14.25 15.40 7.77
C SER A 440 15.08 16.67 7.63
N ASP A 441 15.07 17.30 6.47
CA ASP A 441 15.37 18.72 6.31
C ASP A 441 15.05 19.10 4.86
N TYR A 442 13.78 19.39 4.61
CA TYR A 442 13.40 20.20 3.45
C TYR A 442 12.37 21.25 3.93
N ASP A 443 12.91 22.29 4.57
CA ASP A 443 12.23 23.50 5.05
C ASP A 443 11.87 24.47 3.91
N ALA A 444 11.09 23.99 2.93
CA ALA A 444 10.44 24.88 1.97
C ALA A 444 8.95 24.58 1.94
N GLN A 445 8.18 25.27 2.79
CA GLN A 445 6.71 25.16 2.88
C GLN A 445 6.01 25.25 1.50
N TRP A 446 6.59 25.96 0.53
CA TRP A 446 6.05 26.10 -0.83
C TRP A 446 6.27 24.87 -1.74
N VAL A 447 7.35 24.11 -1.52
CA VAL A 447 7.65 22.88 -2.28
C VAL A 447 6.77 21.72 -1.81
N GLY A 448 6.38 21.73 -0.52
CA GLY A 448 5.56 20.69 0.11
C GLY A 448 4.25 20.41 -0.62
N ALA A 449 3.38 21.41 -0.81
CA ALA A 449 2.04 21.21 -1.40
C ALA A 449 2.09 20.62 -2.82
N THR A 450 3.02 21.09 -3.65
CA THR A 450 3.18 20.57 -5.01
C THR A 450 3.69 19.13 -4.98
N ILE A 451 4.64 18.79 -4.10
CA ILE A 451 5.10 17.41 -3.93
C ILE A 451 3.95 16.50 -3.44
N ARG A 452 3.10 16.98 -2.53
CA ARG A 452 1.95 16.22 -2.02
C ARG A 452 0.93 15.89 -3.12
N GLN A 453 0.59 16.85 -3.97
CA GLN A 453 -0.29 16.64 -5.14
C GLN A 453 0.29 15.63 -6.16
N MET A 454 1.60 15.40 -6.15
CA MET A 454 2.27 14.39 -6.98
C MET A 454 2.30 13.00 -6.34
N GLN A 455 1.75 12.82 -5.13
CA GLN A 455 1.73 11.55 -4.42
C GLN A 455 0.33 11.19 -3.89
N PRO A 456 -0.70 11.05 -4.75
CA PRO A 456 -2.06 10.74 -4.32
C PRO A 456 -2.12 9.56 -3.34
N LEU A 457 -3.00 9.65 -2.34
CA LEU A 457 -3.17 8.69 -1.22
C LEU A 457 -2.02 8.56 -0.21
N ALA A 458 -0.94 9.33 -0.30
CA ALA A 458 0.14 9.18 0.69
C ALA A 458 -0.25 9.68 2.10
N SER A 459 -1.27 10.55 2.24
CA SER A 459 -1.78 11.02 3.53
C SER A 459 -3.28 11.38 3.46
N VAL A 460 -3.84 11.77 4.62
CA VAL A 460 -5.21 12.25 4.77
C VAL A 460 -5.40 13.72 4.40
N GLU A 461 -4.32 14.49 4.30
CA GLU A 461 -4.39 15.93 3.95
C GLU A 461 -5.06 16.15 2.58
N ALA A 462 -5.75 17.28 2.44
CA ALA A 462 -6.56 17.59 1.25
C ALA A 462 -5.74 17.55 -0.06
N ASP A 463 -4.51 18.06 -0.04
CA ASP A 463 -3.61 18.11 -1.22
C ASP A 463 -3.38 16.74 -1.87
N TYR A 464 -3.55 15.63 -1.13
CA TYR A 464 -3.39 14.26 -1.65
C TYR A 464 -4.66 13.69 -2.34
N LYS A 465 -5.78 14.42 -2.29
CA LYS A 465 -7.12 13.92 -2.67
C LYS A 465 -7.97 14.92 -3.47
N GLU A 466 -7.75 16.22 -3.31
CA GLU A 466 -8.62 17.30 -3.79
C GLU A 466 -8.92 17.28 -5.30
N ASN A 467 -8.00 16.72 -6.10
CA ASN A 467 -8.15 16.68 -7.55
C ASN A 467 -9.15 15.61 -8.02
N TRP A 468 -9.46 14.60 -7.19
CA TRP A 468 -10.22 13.43 -7.65
C TRP A 468 -11.24 12.88 -6.64
N VAL A 469 -11.33 13.42 -5.43
CA VAL A 469 -12.33 13.03 -4.42
C VAL A 469 -13.36 14.13 -4.25
N ASP A 470 -14.65 13.78 -4.20
CA ASP A 470 -15.74 14.69 -3.85
C ASP A 470 -16.35 14.31 -2.49
N TYR A 471 -16.19 15.21 -1.52
CA TYR A 471 -16.78 15.12 -0.19
C TYR A 471 -18.13 15.83 -0.23
N GLY A 472 -19.22 15.06 -0.18
CA GLY A 472 -20.58 15.62 -0.16
C GLY A 472 -20.80 16.57 1.05
N PRO A 473 -21.88 17.38 1.03
CA PRO A 473 -22.12 18.42 2.03
C PRO A 473 -22.28 17.93 3.48
N ASP A 474 -22.46 16.63 3.72
CA ASP A 474 -22.72 16.05 5.04
C ASP A 474 -21.48 15.45 5.75
N ASP A 475 -20.30 15.39 5.13
CA ASP A 475 -19.07 14.88 5.78
C ASP A 475 -18.29 15.98 6.55
N GLY A 476 -19.00 17.04 6.97
CA GLY A 476 -18.49 18.11 7.83
C GLY A 476 -18.27 17.64 9.27
N GLY A 477 -17.23 16.83 9.50
CA GLY A 477 -16.93 16.30 10.82
C GLY A 477 -15.47 15.90 11.03
N SER A 478 -14.54 16.85 10.81
CA SER A 478 -13.19 16.95 11.40
C SER A 478 -12.10 17.31 10.37
N ALA A 479 -12.13 18.55 9.86
CA ALA A 479 -10.97 19.15 9.17
C ALA A 479 -11.03 20.69 9.13
N ARG A 480 -11.53 21.33 10.20
CA ARG A 480 -11.50 22.79 10.32
C ARG A 480 -11.08 23.23 11.72
N ALA A 481 -9.79 23.04 12.04
CA ALA A 481 -9.12 24.06 12.83
C ALA A 481 -8.76 25.18 11.85
N LYS A 482 -9.66 26.17 11.73
CA LYS A 482 -9.25 27.48 11.23
C LYS A 482 -8.45 28.10 12.37
N ASP A 483 -7.16 28.31 12.17
CA ASP A 483 -6.42 29.30 12.93
C ASP A 483 -7.11 30.64 12.69
N ARG A 484 -7.98 31.00 13.63
CA ARG A 484 -8.42 32.37 13.81
C ARG A 484 -7.30 33.04 14.57
N GLU A 485 -6.51 33.84 13.85
CA GLU A 485 -5.81 34.97 14.42
C GLU A 485 -6.83 35.77 15.25
N GLY A 486 -6.71 35.67 16.57
CA GLY A 486 -7.41 36.52 17.52
C GLY A 486 -6.62 37.79 17.69
N GLU A 487 -6.95 38.81 16.90
CA GLU A 487 -6.86 40.19 17.38
C GLU A 487 -8.01 40.39 18.39
N GLU A 488 -7.71 40.26 19.68
CA GLU A 488 -8.46 40.95 20.72
C GLU A 488 -7.44 41.70 21.58
N GLY A 489 -7.25 42.97 21.23
CA GLY A 489 -6.71 43.95 22.15
C GLY A 489 -7.85 44.44 23.04
N SER A 490 -7.80 44.12 24.32
CA SER A 490 -8.20 44.99 25.42
C SER A 490 -7.99 44.24 26.73
N ASP A 491 -6.97 44.64 27.49
CA ASP A 491 -6.96 44.54 28.95
C ASP A 491 -6.05 45.69 29.41
N SER A 492 -6.65 46.79 29.85
CA SER A 492 -7.17 47.04 31.21
C SER A 492 -6.03 47.39 32.16
N GLU A 493 -6.06 48.67 32.53
CA GLU A 493 -5.24 49.36 33.52
C GLU A 493 -5.42 48.70 34.89
N ASP A 494 -4.32 48.56 35.64
CA ASP A 494 -4.19 48.50 37.10
C ASP A 494 -2.67 48.26 37.34
N GLU A 495 -1.83 49.30 37.40
CA GLU A 495 -1.46 50.07 38.60
C GLU A 495 -1.02 49.19 39.79
N ASP A 496 0.31 49.10 39.95
CA ASP A 496 1.10 49.34 41.18
C ASP A 496 2.26 48.32 41.34
N GLU A 497 3.51 48.77 41.17
CA GLU A 497 4.51 49.06 42.24
C GLU A 497 5.07 47.73 42.84
N ASP A 498 6.35 47.39 42.87
CA ASP A 498 7.62 48.11 42.98
C ASP A 498 8.80 47.17 42.62
N GLU A 499 9.98 47.76 42.41
CA GLU A 499 11.30 47.38 42.96
C GLU A 499 12.44 47.60 41.94
N ASP A 500 13.15 48.71 42.10
CA ASP A 500 14.60 48.77 41.85
C ASP A 500 15.23 49.79 42.83
N GLU A 501 15.92 49.20 43.80
CA GLU A 501 17.15 49.60 44.48
C GLU A 501 17.67 51.05 44.36
N GLU A 502 17.64 51.79 45.47
CA GLU A 502 18.75 52.68 45.87
C GLU A 502 19.07 52.58 47.38
N ASP A 503 20.25 52.04 47.64
CA ASP A 503 21.24 52.33 48.67
C ASP A 503 20.90 53.37 49.78
N SER A 504 20.89 52.92 51.05
CA SER A 504 21.85 53.35 52.09
C SER A 504 21.34 53.14 53.52
N GLY A 505 22.22 52.65 54.40
CA GLY A 505 22.31 53.13 55.78
C GLY A 505 21.60 52.36 56.90
N SER A 506 22.36 51.46 57.52
CA SER A 506 22.59 51.34 58.98
C SER A 506 21.44 51.09 59.98
N GLU A 507 21.66 50.00 60.73
CA GLU A 507 21.55 49.85 62.19
C GLU A 507 20.19 49.52 62.84
N ASP A 508 20.20 48.30 63.39
CA ASP A 508 19.79 47.89 64.74
C ASP A 508 18.32 47.83 65.15
N GLY A 509 17.97 46.66 65.70
CA GLY A 509 17.25 46.62 66.97
C GLY A 509 15.88 45.97 66.98
N ASP A 510 15.89 44.66 67.22
CA ASP A 510 15.13 43.95 68.26
C ASP A 510 13.58 43.96 68.36
N GLU A 511 13.12 42.74 68.67
CA GLU A 511 11.95 42.34 69.48
C GLU A 511 10.54 42.54 68.90
N GLN A 512 9.90 41.45 68.47
CA GLN A 512 9.01 40.60 69.29
C GLN A 512 7.83 41.38 69.91
N ASP A 513 6.63 41.25 69.34
CA ASP A 513 5.63 40.33 69.90
C ASP A 513 4.35 40.26 69.03
N ARG A 514 3.89 39.02 68.84
CA ARG A 514 2.53 38.52 68.54
C ARG A 514 1.99 38.48 67.11
#